data_AF-A0A7K0VJS6-F1
#
_entry.id   AF-A0A7K0VJS6-F1
#
_cell.length_a   1.000
_cell.length_b   1.000
_cell.length_c   1.000
_cell.angle_alpha   90.00
_cell.angle_beta   90.00
_cell.angle_gamma   90.00
#
_symmetry.space_group_name_H-M   'P 1'
#
loop_
_entity.id
_entity.type
_entity.pdbx_description
1 polymer ?
#
loop_
_entity_poly.entity_id
_entity_poly.type
_entity_poly.pdbx_seq_one_letter_code
_entity_poly.pdbx_strand_id
1 'polypeptide(L)'
;MTSTKNVETVERFIPAPPAAIFDLLADPSRHRDIDGSGTVGERTAGSERMALGSRFRVNMKFVVAYSMESTIIEFVTDRRIAWQSRSPNKVISSFGGGRIWRYELEPVDGGT
;
A
#
# COMPACT_ATOMS: atom_id res chain seq x y z
N MET A 1 17.62 -22.17 -5.69
CA MET A 1 17.23 -20.94 -4.98
C MET A 1 16.66 -19.98 -5.99
N THR A 2 15.36 -19.74 -5.99
CA THR A 2 14.70 -18.90 -7.00
C THR A 2 15.04 -17.44 -6.71
N SER A 3 15.99 -16.87 -7.46
CA SER A 3 16.30 -15.43 -7.39
C SER A 3 15.14 -14.65 -8.01
N THR A 4 14.26 -14.09 -7.18
CA THR A 4 13.19 -13.19 -7.58
C THR A 4 13.73 -11.78 -7.76
N LYS A 5 14.42 -11.51 -8.88
CA LYS A 5 15.04 -10.21 -9.23
C LYS A 5 14.13 -8.95 -9.10
N ASN A 6 12.84 -9.10 -8.80
CA ASN A 6 11.84 -8.03 -8.75
C ASN A 6 11.07 -7.94 -7.42
N VAL A 7 11.50 -8.67 -6.39
CA VAL A 7 10.85 -8.68 -5.06
C VAL A 7 11.85 -8.20 -4.03
N GLU A 8 11.44 -7.19 -3.26
CA GLU A 8 12.18 -6.68 -2.11
C GLU A 8 11.32 -6.91 -0.87
N THR A 9 11.91 -7.39 0.21
CA THR A 9 11.23 -7.66 1.48
C THR A 9 12.03 -7.08 2.63
N VAL A 10 11.33 -6.53 3.61
CA VAL A 10 11.91 -6.05 4.88
C VAL A 10 10.97 -6.45 6.00
N GLU A 11 11.55 -6.78 7.15
CA GLU A 11 10.83 -7.16 8.36
C GLU A 11 11.28 -6.29 9.51
N ARG A 12 10.34 -5.97 10.41
CA ARG A 12 10.61 -5.15 11.59
C ARG A 12 9.56 -5.41 12.67
N PHE A 13 10.03 -5.61 13.90
CA PHE A 13 9.15 -5.62 15.07
C PHE A 13 8.63 -4.22 15.37
N ILE A 14 7.32 -4.12 15.61
CA ILE A 14 6.64 -2.91 16.03
C ILE A 14 5.91 -3.21 17.35
N PRO A 15 6.18 -2.45 18.44
CA PRO A 15 5.51 -2.63 19.73
C PRO A 15 4.09 -2.05 19.70
N ALA A 16 3.25 -2.56 18.79
CA ALA A 16 1.86 -2.22 18.60
C ALA A 16 1.09 -3.47 18.18
N PRO A 17 -0.20 -3.60 18.57
CA PRO A 17 -1.01 -4.75 18.18
C PRO A 17 -1.27 -4.71 16.66
N PRO A 18 -1.39 -5.89 16.00
CA PRO A 18 -1.63 -5.98 14.56
C PRO A 18 -2.84 -5.18 14.09
N ALA A 19 -3.91 -5.12 14.90
CA ALA A 19 -5.12 -4.35 14.59
C ALA A 19 -4.85 -2.84 14.44
N ALA A 20 -4.00 -2.26 15.31
CA ALA A 20 -3.68 -0.83 15.23
C ALA A 20 -2.85 -0.51 13.97
N ILE A 21 -1.93 -1.41 13.60
CA ILE A 21 -1.14 -1.28 12.38
C ILE A 21 -2.06 -1.48 11.15
N PHE A 22 -2.94 -2.47 11.19
CA PHE A 22 -3.86 -2.78 10.11
C PHE A 22 -4.83 -1.62 9.85
N ASP A 23 -5.39 -1.00 10.89
CA ASP A 23 -6.26 0.17 10.76
C ASP A 23 -5.55 1.34 10.08
N LEU A 24 -4.26 1.58 10.40
CA LEU A 24 -3.45 2.59 9.73
C LEU A 24 -3.22 2.25 8.25
N LEU A 25 -2.91 0.98 7.94
CA LEU A 25 -2.67 0.52 6.57
C LEU A 25 -3.95 0.50 5.73
N ALA A 26 -5.10 0.24 6.34
CA ALA A 26 -6.41 0.18 5.69
C ALA A 26 -7.05 1.56 5.51
N ASP A 27 -6.41 2.64 5.97
CA ASP A 27 -6.81 4.02 5.75
C ASP A 27 -5.88 4.74 4.75
N PRO A 28 -6.29 4.87 3.48
CA PRO A 28 -5.52 5.58 2.46
C PRO A 28 -5.21 7.05 2.77
N SER A 29 -6.00 7.71 3.63
CA SER A 29 -5.73 9.10 4.00
C SER A 29 -4.46 9.24 4.85
N ARG A 30 -4.11 8.16 5.55
CA ARG A 30 -2.94 8.03 6.43
C ARG A 30 -1.72 7.45 5.74
N HIS A 31 -1.81 7.06 4.45
CA HIS A 31 -0.68 6.44 3.73
C HIS A 31 0.55 7.34 3.63
N ARG A 32 0.41 8.66 3.74
CA ARG A 32 1.55 9.57 3.85
C ARG A 32 2.37 9.35 5.12
N ASP A 33 1.74 8.92 6.22
CA ASP A 33 2.37 8.80 7.53
C ASP A 33 3.36 7.63 7.57
N ILE A 34 3.17 6.69 6.65
CA ILE A 34 4.00 5.50 6.46
C ILE A 34 4.86 5.60 5.19
N ASP A 35 4.85 6.75 4.49
CA ASP A 35 5.67 6.98 3.32
C ASP A 35 7.08 7.47 3.73
N GLY A 36 8.07 6.57 3.60
CA GLY A 36 9.48 6.92 3.82
C GLY A 36 10.11 7.72 2.67
N SER A 37 9.44 7.88 1.51
CA SER A 37 10.00 8.54 0.33
C SER A 37 9.72 10.04 0.26
N GLY A 38 8.69 10.52 0.96
CA GLY A 38 8.20 11.90 0.88
C GLY A 38 7.50 12.22 -0.46
N THR A 39 7.14 11.22 -1.26
CA THR A 39 6.53 11.39 -2.58
C THR A 39 5.02 11.20 -2.55
N VAL A 40 4.49 10.52 -1.53
CA VAL A 40 3.05 10.27 -1.35
C VAL A 40 2.37 11.51 -0.79
N GLY A 41 1.46 12.09 -1.57
CA GLY A 41 0.67 13.25 -1.20
C GLY A 41 -0.73 12.89 -0.68
N GLU A 42 -1.61 13.90 -0.73
CA GLU A 42 -3.02 13.77 -0.35
C GLU A 42 -3.76 12.72 -1.19
N ARG A 43 -4.70 12.00 -0.54
CA ARG A 43 -5.70 11.19 -1.23
C ARG A 43 -6.64 12.11 -2.02
N THR A 44 -6.93 11.74 -3.26
CA THR A 44 -7.83 12.53 -4.13
C THR A 44 -9.17 11.86 -4.41
N ALA A 45 -9.28 10.54 -4.22
CA ALA A 45 -10.51 9.79 -4.42
C ALA A 45 -10.44 8.41 -3.76
N GLY A 46 -11.61 7.80 -3.46
CA GLY A 46 -11.72 6.42 -2.97
C GLY A 46 -12.64 6.28 -1.74
N SER A 47 -12.99 5.03 -1.40
CA SER A 47 -13.82 4.69 -0.24
C SER A 47 -13.13 5.07 1.08
N GLU A 48 -13.90 5.54 2.07
CA GLU A 48 -13.38 5.83 3.41
C GLU A 48 -12.88 4.58 4.13
N ARG A 49 -13.53 3.43 3.91
CA ARG A 49 -13.09 2.14 4.45
C ARG A 49 -12.80 1.17 3.30
N MET A 50 -11.61 0.57 3.33
CA MET A 50 -11.18 -0.34 2.30
C MET A 50 -11.71 -1.76 2.54
N ALA A 51 -11.97 -2.45 1.43
CA ALA A 51 -12.22 -3.88 1.38
C ALA A 51 -11.48 -4.45 0.17
N LEU A 52 -11.50 -5.78 0.02
CA LEU A 52 -10.96 -6.43 -1.17
C LEU A 52 -11.61 -5.85 -2.44
N GLY A 53 -10.79 -5.47 -3.42
CA GLY A 53 -11.23 -4.84 -4.67
C GLY A 53 -11.49 -3.33 -4.60
N SER A 54 -11.47 -2.72 -3.40
CA SER A 54 -11.56 -1.26 -3.27
C SER A 54 -10.42 -0.57 -4.02
N ARG A 55 -10.73 0.61 -4.57
CA ARG A 55 -9.76 1.46 -5.28
C ARG A 55 -9.63 2.80 -4.60
N PHE A 56 -8.42 3.33 -4.63
CA PHE A 56 -8.10 4.67 -4.16
C PHE A 56 -7.08 5.32 -5.07
N ARG A 57 -7.10 6.65 -5.13
CA ARG A 57 -6.16 7.44 -5.90
C ARG A 57 -5.37 8.34 -4.98
N VAL A 58 -4.06 8.35 -5.17
CA VAL A 58 -3.14 9.20 -4.42
C VAL A 58 -2.37 10.08 -5.40
N ASN A 59 -2.22 11.35 -5.05
CA ASN A 59 -1.31 12.23 -5.77
C ASN A 59 0.12 11.94 -5.34
N MET A 60 1.00 11.83 -6.32
CA MET A 60 2.42 11.67 -6.12
C MET A 60 3.14 12.96 -6.53
N LYS A 61 4.16 13.33 -5.78
CA LYS A 61 5.04 14.46 -6.11
C LYS A 61 6.47 13.95 -6.25
N PHE A 62 6.90 13.75 -7.50
CA PHE A 62 8.29 13.38 -7.80
C PHE A 62 8.73 14.09 -9.08
N VAL A 63 9.45 15.20 -8.94
CA VAL A 63 9.85 16.15 -9.99
C VAL A 63 8.67 16.85 -10.70
N VAL A 64 7.65 16.08 -11.12
CA VAL A 64 6.35 16.54 -11.63
C VAL A 64 5.23 15.90 -10.82
N ALA A 65 4.08 16.56 -10.74
CA ALA A 65 2.90 15.98 -10.11
C ALA A 65 2.25 14.93 -11.02
N TYR A 66 1.93 13.77 -10.47
CA TYR A 66 1.15 12.73 -11.15
C TYR A 66 0.23 12.04 -10.15
N SER A 67 -0.67 11.17 -10.61
CA SER A 67 -1.52 10.37 -9.73
C SER A 67 -1.38 8.89 -10.04
N MET A 68 -1.54 8.07 -9.00
CA MET A 68 -1.51 6.62 -9.08
C MET A 68 -2.83 6.07 -8.54
N GLU A 69 -3.36 5.06 -9.23
CA GLU A 69 -4.53 4.33 -8.78
C GLU A 69 -4.09 3.00 -8.18
N SER A 70 -4.52 2.73 -6.97
CA SER A 70 -4.22 1.50 -6.24
C SER A 70 -5.49 0.68 -6.05
N THR A 71 -5.42 -0.61 -6.32
CA THR A 71 -6.50 -1.58 -6.09
C THR A 71 -6.10 -2.55 -4.99
N ILE A 72 -6.95 -2.75 -3.98
CA ILE A 72 -6.74 -3.75 -2.93
C ILE A 72 -6.91 -5.14 -3.52
N ILE A 73 -5.86 -5.96 -3.45
CA ILE A 73 -5.81 -7.32 -4.00
C ILE A 73 -5.73 -8.40 -2.91
N GLU A 74 -5.38 -8.02 -1.68
CA GLU A 74 -5.40 -8.90 -0.51
C GLU A 74 -5.92 -8.10 0.68
N PHE A 75 -6.83 -8.69 1.45
CA PHE A 75 -7.43 -8.05 2.63
C PHE A 75 -7.87 -9.12 3.63
N VAL A 76 -6.98 -9.44 4.57
CA VAL A 76 -7.23 -10.32 5.71
C VAL A 76 -7.03 -9.47 6.95
N THR A 77 -8.13 -9.14 7.63
CA THR A 77 -8.15 -8.29 8.81
C THR A 77 -7.07 -8.70 9.82
N ASP A 78 -6.30 -7.72 10.29
CA ASP A 78 -5.23 -7.82 11.29
C ASP A 78 -4.09 -8.79 10.94
N ARG A 79 -3.94 -9.15 9.65
CA ARG A 79 -2.96 -10.14 9.19
C ARG A 79 -2.30 -9.79 7.87
N ARG A 80 -3.05 -9.34 6.88
CA ARG A 80 -2.48 -9.11 5.54
C ARG A 80 -3.28 -8.10 4.76
N ILE A 81 -2.58 -7.14 4.17
CA ILE A 81 -3.16 -6.21 3.22
C ILE A 81 -2.18 -5.97 2.07
N ALA A 82 -2.69 -5.98 0.85
CA ALA A 82 -1.88 -5.65 -0.31
C ALA A 82 -2.68 -4.84 -1.32
N TRP A 83 -2.00 -3.89 -1.96
CA TRP A 83 -2.54 -3.15 -3.09
C TRP A 83 -1.57 -3.16 -4.27
N GLN A 84 -2.16 -3.16 -5.46
CA GLN A 84 -1.44 -3.01 -6.70
C GLN A 84 -1.62 -1.59 -7.25
N SER A 85 -0.52 -0.88 -7.43
CA SER A 85 -0.51 0.48 -7.97
C SER A 85 -0.28 0.49 -9.48
N ARG A 86 -1.12 1.23 -10.20
CA ARG A 86 -1.05 1.41 -11.66
C ARG A 86 -1.26 2.88 -12.02
N SER A 87 -0.82 3.27 -13.22
CA SER A 87 -1.21 4.56 -13.79
C SER A 87 -2.72 4.58 -14.03
N PRO A 88 -3.43 5.68 -13.74
CA PRO A 88 -4.84 5.83 -14.09
C PRO A 88 -5.04 5.97 -15.61
N ASN A 89 -3.99 6.29 -16.38
CA ASN A 89 -4.04 6.27 -17.83
C ASN A 89 -3.90 4.83 -18.33
N LYS A 90 -4.95 4.30 -18.96
CA LYS A 90 -4.98 2.91 -19.44
C LYS A 90 -3.88 2.58 -20.45
N VAL A 91 -3.54 3.52 -21.34
CA VAL A 91 -2.47 3.31 -22.33
C VAL A 91 -1.14 3.16 -21.61
N ILE A 92 -0.82 4.06 -20.67
CA ILE A 92 0.41 3.99 -19.87
C ILE A 92 0.44 2.71 -19.02
N SER A 93 -0.70 2.34 -18.41
CA SER A 93 -0.81 1.15 -17.55
C SER A 93 -0.51 -0.16 -18.28
N SER A 94 -0.68 -0.20 -19.60
CA SER A 94 -0.38 -1.37 -20.43
C SER A 94 1.11 -1.55 -20.72
N PHE A 95 1.91 -0.48 -20.57
CA PHE A 95 3.35 -0.49 -20.84
C PHE A 95 4.21 -0.37 -19.57
N GLY A 96 3.61 -0.15 -18.40
CA GLY A 96 4.35 -0.06 -17.14
C GLY A 96 3.46 0.11 -15.90
N GLY A 97 4.02 -0.26 -14.73
CA GLY A 97 3.34 -0.21 -13.43
C GLY A 97 3.03 -1.60 -12.87
N GLY A 98 2.03 -1.70 -11.99
CA GLY A 98 1.59 -2.96 -11.41
C GLY A 98 2.39 -3.42 -10.19
N ARG A 99 3.18 -2.53 -9.57
CA ARG A 99 3.89 -2.82 -8.33
C ARG A 99 2.88 -3.22 -7.25
N ILE A 100 3.16 -4.34 -6.60
CA ILE A 100 2.40 -4.80 -5.43
C ILE A 100 3.14 -4.32 -4.19
N TRP A 101 2.40 -3.64 -3.33
CA TRP A 101 2.79 -3.34 -1.96
C TRP A 101 2.03 -4.30 -1.07
N ARG A 102 2.75 -5.15 -0.33
CA ARG A 102 2.15 -6.13 0.58
C ARG A 102 2.72 -5.92 1.98
N TYR A 103 1.82 -5.94 2.96
CA TYR A 103 2.12 -5.94 4.37
C TYR A 103 1.59 -7.24 4.97
N GLU A 104 2.44 -7.91 5.73
CA GLU A 104 2.09 -9.10 6.51
C GLU A 104 2.31 -8.74 7.98
N LEU A 105 1.30 -9.01 8.80
CA LEU A 105 1.25 -8.69 10.23
C LEU A 105 1.17 -10.01 10.99
N GLU A 106 2.25 -10.38 11.65
CA GLU A 106 2.32 -11.58 12.49
C GLU A 106 2.27 -11.16 13.96
N PRO A 107 1.26 -11.58 14.74
CA PRO A 107 1.25 -11.29 16.16
C PRO A 107 2.38 -12.02 16.86
N VAL A 108 3.16 -11.28 17.64
CA VAL A 108 4.21 -11.81 18.50
C VAL A 108 4.03 -11.28 19.92
N ASP A 109 4.77 -11.82 20.89
CA ASP A 109 4.73 -11.29 22.25
C ASP A 109 5.17 -9.82 22.25
N GLY A 110 4.37 -8.97 22.89
CA GLY A 110 4.59 -7.52 22.95
C GLY A 110 4.27 -6.70 21.68
N GLY A 111 3.81 -7.30 20.57
CA GLY A 111 3.49 -6.51 19.37
C GLY A 111 3.23 -7.30 18.08
N THR A 112 3.77 -6.79 16.98
CA THR A 112 3.72 -7.36 15.63
C THR A 112 5.13 -7.45 15.05
#